data_AF-A0A6B9ZBC8-F1
#
_entry.id   AF-A0A6B9ZBC8-F1
#
_cell.length_a   1.000
_cell.length_b   1.000
_cell.length_c   1.000
_cell.angle_alpha   90.00
_cell.angle_beta   90.00
_cell.angle_gamma   90.00
#
_symmetry.space_group_name_H-M   'P 1'
#
loop_
_entity.id
_entity.type
_entity.pdbx_description
1 polymer ?
#
loop_
_entity_poly.entity_id
_entity_poly.type
_entity_poly.pdbx_seq_one_letter_code
_entity_poly.pdbx_strand_id
1 'polypeptide(L)'
;MANNLSSWMSNPIIQRKKLSQIVIPGTHDSGTYGLTDSLSTVSYSNIAFLWQLSKQSAPANGSFPWTGSGTKEAPTYYVGPEMYDYIINVVKQMSQSQDSSDSIYAQLNNGIRFFDLRLYYDETTTPNDYYLQHGLRGPSLTTVLDDIHQFISEGQQEKPVRQELIFLQISHTNFSDDAARRTQEVVKKFVSILNQKEENNIYTVHAPHNLNTFFTDKSLSEITGWGTKVIILNADHDKYSYNDPLVFDGNFHATDSSTGVDTVADLWVREQEALNNLSCSQKSPWGISWVMTPHASDLISYVMKTLMVKSVEPPPLAAMALAANPSLPAFIQYAAKPNSFNLITCDWYRLPGTPNGTASVVEIAMALSAM
;
A
#
# COMPACT_ATOMS: atom_id res chain seq x y z
N MET A 1 -3.59 28.91 -10.05
CA MET A 1 -3.03 28.64 -8.71
C MET A 1 -2.19 27.38 -8.87
N ALA A 2 -0.95 27.36 -8.38
CA ALA A 2 -0.23 26.09 -8.31
C ALA A 2 -1.06 25.16 -7.41
N ASN A 3 -1.43 23.98 -7.90
CA ASN A 3 -2.19 23.02 -7.12
C ASN A 3 -1.32 22.60 -5.93
N ASN A 4 -1.70 23.00 -4.71
CA ASN A 4 -1.02 22.51 -3.52
C ASN A 4 -1.49 21.07 -3.26
N LEU A 5 -0.72 20.10 -3.74
CA LEU A 5 -1.02 18.67 -3.61
C LEU A 5 -1.07 18.23 -2.15
N SER A 6 -0.29 18.85 -1.26
CA SER A 6 -0.30 18.51 0.16
C SER A 6 -1.61 18.90 0.87
N SER A 7 -2.40 19.82 0.31
CA SER A 7 -3.61 20.36 0.94
C SER A 7 -4.82 20.35 -0.01
N TRP A 8 -4.87 19.43 -0.97
CA TRP A 8 -5.86 19.49 -2.04
C TRP A 8 -7.28 19.29 -1.51
N MET A 9 -7.47 18.45 -0.49
CA MET A 9 -8.79 18.22 0.11
C MET A 9 -9.28 19.43 0.91
N SER A 10 -8.38 20.32 1.33
CA SER A 10 -8.71 21.58 2.02
C SER A 10 -9.45 22.60 1.13
N ASN A 11 -9.59 22.34 -0.17
CA ASN A 11 -10.37 23.17 -1.08
C ASN A 11 -11.85 23.26 -0.63
N PRO A 12 -12.44 24.46 -0.47
CA PRO A 12 -13.83 24.62 -0.03
C PRO A 12 -14.88 23.91 -0.89
N ILE A 13 -14.61 23.70 -2.19
CA ILE A 13 -15.50 22.94 -3.07
C ILE A 13 -15.49 21.47 -2.67
N ILE A 14 -14.31 20.91 -2.40
CA ILE A 14 -14.11 19.50 -2.04
C ILE A 14 -14.61 19.25 -0.61
N GLN A 15 -14.35 20.18 0.33
CA GLN A 15 -14.84 20.12 1.70
C GLN A 15 -16.37 20.00 1.79
N ARG A 16 -17.13 20.57 0.84
CA ARG A 16 -18.60 20.48 0.81
C ARG A 16 -19.14 19.16 0.25
N LYS A 17 -18.30 18.36 -0.40
CA LYS A 17 -18.71 17.09 -1.00
C LYS A 17 -18.86 16.00 0.05
N LYS A 18 -19.78 15.09 -0.21
CA LYS A 18 -19.83 13.79 0.49
C LYS A 18 -18.63 12.95 0.08
N LEU A 19 -18.14 12.10 0.97
CA LEU A 19 -16.99 11.23 0.65
C LEU A 19 -17.26 10.33 -0.56
N SER A 20 -18.50 9.88 -0.77
CA SER A 20 -18.90 9.11 -1.96
C SER A 20 -18.75 9.88 -3.29
N GLN A 21 -18.50 11.19 -3.24
CA GLN A 21 -18.33 12.07 -4.40
C GLN A 21 -16.88 12.54 -4.58
N ILE A 22 -15.98 12.06 -3.73
CA ILE A 22 -14.56 12.40 -3.74
C ILE A 22 -13.81 11.15 -4.17
N VAL A 23 -13.01 11.28 -5.23
CA VAL A 23 -12.10 10.22 -5.65
C VAL A 23 -10.80 10.37 -4.88
N ILE A 24 -10.41 9.32 -4.17
CA ILE A 24 -9.25 9.29 -3.30
C ILE A 24 -8.10 8.61 -4.06
N PRO A 25 -6.95 9.28 -4.25
CA PRO A 25 -5.78 8.65 -4.82
C PRO A 25 -5.05 7.81 -3.75
N GLY A 26 -4.66 6.61 -4.13
CA GLY A 26 -3.97 5.65 -3.27
C GLY A 26 -2.77 4.99 -3.94
N THR A 27 -1.91 4.41 -3.12
CA THR A 27 -0.79 3.58 -3.55
C THR A 27 -0.98 2.14 -3.12
N HIS A 28 -0.71 1.21 -4.02
CA HIS A 28 -0.64 -0.22 -3.70
C HIS A 28 0.72 -0.54 -3.07
N ASP A 29 0.71 -1.41 -2.06
CA ASP A 29 1.92 -1.81 -1.33
C ASP A 29 2.78 -0.61 -0.91
N SER A 30 2.15 0.38 -0.28
CA SER A 30 2.67 1.74 -0.12
C SER A 30 4.03 1.82 0.57
N GLY A 31 4.38 0.82 1.39
CA GLY A 31 5.64 0.75 2.14
C GLY A 31 6.84 0.20 1.38
N THR A 32 6.67 -0.24 0.13
CA THR A 32 7.75 -0.92 -0.59
C THR A 32 8.87 0.01 -1.06
N TYR A 33 8.72 1.33 -0.92
CA TYR A 33 9.81 2.31 -1.12
C TYR A 33 11.05 2.00 -0.26
N GLY A 34 10.84 1.39 0.91
CA GLY A 34 11.88 1.13 1.91
C GLY A 34 12.21 -0.34 2.11
N LEU A 35 12.02 -1.20 1.10
CA LEU A 35 12.38 -2.62 1.22
C LEU A 35 13.87 -2.79 1.52
N THR A 36 14.16 -3.66 2.49
CA THR A 36 15.50 -4.10 2.87
C THR A 36 15.79 -5.46 2.24
N ASP A 37 17.02 -5.93 2.40
CA ASP A 37 17.45 -7.23 1.88
C ASP A 37 17.14 -8.37 2.88
N SER A 38 16.36 -8.08 3.92
CA SER A 38 15.87 -9.08 4.88
C SER A 38 14.50 -9.61 4.43
N LEU A 39 14.35 -10.93 4.36
CA LEU A 39 13.04 -11.55 4.20
C LEU A 39 12.15 -11.19 5.40
N SER A 40 10.87 -10.93 5.13
CA SER A 40 9.87 -10.85 6.19
C SER A 40 9.69 -12.22 6.85
N THR A 41 8.93 -12.30 7.94
CA THR A 41 8.51 -13.61 8.47
C THR A 41 7.23 -14.13 7.80
N VAL A 42 6.68 -13.38 6.83
CA VAL A 42 5.50 -13.78 6.04
C VAL A 42 5.96 -14.56 4.82
N SER A 43 5.90 -15.88 4.90
CA SER A 43 6.24 -16.77 3.78
C SER A 43 5.01 -17.12 2.96
N TYR A 44 4.94 -16.61 1.73
CA TYR A 44 3.93 -16.98 0.76
C TYR A 44 4.29 -18.30 0.07
N SER A 45 3.30 -19.15 -0.20
CA SER A 45 3.52 -20.51 -0.72
C SER A 45 4.30 -20.55 -2.04
N ASN A 46 4.09 -19.58 -2.92
CA ASN A 46 4.76 -19.44 -4.22
C ASN A 46 6.23 -18.99 -4.13
N ILE A 47 6.66 -18.41 -3.00
CA ILE A 47 8.04 -17.96 -2.77
C ILE A 47 8.68 -18.54 -1.50
N ALA A 48 8.06 -19.54 -0.87
CA ALA A 48 8.52 -20.13 0.38
C ALA A 48 9.95 -20.70 0.30
N PHE A 49 10.42 -21.05 -0.91
CA PHE A 49 11.79 -21.50 -1.15
C PHE A 49 12.84 -20.44 -0.79
N LEU A 50 12.50 -19.15 -0.76
CA LEU A 50 13.43 -18.08 -0.38
C LEU A 50 13.94 -18.24 1.06
N TRP A 51 13.07 -18.68 1.99
CA TRP A 51 13.44 -18.98 3.39
C TRP A 51 14.28 -20.24 3.53
N GLN A 52 14.39 -21.04 2.46
CA GLN A 52 15.23 -22.23 2.40
C GLN A 52 16.62 -21.93 1.82
N LEU A 53 16.86 -20.72 1.29
CA LEU A 53 18.15 -20.35 0.74
C LEU A 53 19.16 -20.06 1.85
N SER A 54 20.40 -20.53 1.66
CA SER A 54 21.53 -20.27 2.54
C SER A 54 22.70 -19.68 1.78
N LYS A 55 23.25 -18.60 2.33
CA LYS A 55 24.52 -17.99 1.90
C LYS A 55 25.76 -18.79 2.30
N GLN A 56 25.60 -19.83 3.12
CA GLN A 56 26.72 -20.66 3.59
C GLN A 56 27.17 -21.65 2.51
N SER A 57 28.33 -22.26 2.71
CA SER A 57 28.79 -23.39 1.89
C SER A 57 27.95 -24.64 2.16
N ALA A 58 27.67 -25.41 1.11
CA ALA A 58 27.02 -26.71 1.25
C ALA A 58 27.87 -27.65 2.14
N PRO A 59 27.24 -28.56 2.91
CA PRO A 59 27.95 -29.58 3.66
C PRO A 59 28.91 -30.38 2.78
N ALA A 60 30.17 -30.53 3.22
CA ALA A 60 31.22 -31.23 2.46
C ALA A 60 30.93 -32.72 2.20
N ASN A 61 29.97 -33.31 2.93
CA ASN A 61 29.57 -34.71 2.80
C ASN A 61 28.63 -34.98 1.61
N GLY A 62 28.24 -33.96 0.84
CA GLY A 62 27.44 -34.09 -0.39
C GLY A 62 26.05 -34.69 -0.22
N SER A 63 25.55 -34.82 1.02
CA SER A 63 24.32 -35.57 1.31
C SER A 63 23.07 -34.69 1.17
N PHE A 64 22.25 -34.92 0.14
CA PHE A 64 20.97 -34.22 -0.11
C PHE A 64 19.76 -35.09 0.32
N PRO A 65 18.65 -34.52 0.85
CA PRO A 65 18.44 -33.11 1.15
C PRO A 65 19.25 -32.65 2.36
N TRP A 66 19.84 -31.45 2.26
CA TRP A 66 20.55 -30.84 3.38
C TRP A 66 19.51 -30.28 4.36
N THR A 67 19.17 -31.03 5.39
CA THR A 67 18.30 -30.52 6.46
C THR A 67 19.13 -29.64 7.40
N GLY A 68 18.79 -28.36 7.51
CA GLY A 68 19.38 -27.46 8.51
C GLY A 68 19.26 -28.05 9.91
N SER A 69 20.23 -27.79 10.78
CA SER A 69 20.39 -28.42 12.10
C SER A 69 19.40 -27.95 13.17
N GLY A 70 18.12 -27.72 12.83
CA GLY A 70 17.14 -27.17 13.75
C GLY A 70 15.71 -27.15 13.20
N THR A 71 15.03 -28.29 13.35
CA THR A 71 13.56 -28.46 13.31
C THR A 71 12.77 -28.12 12.04
N LYS A 72 12.17 -29.19 11.46
CA LYS A 72 11.04 -29.29 10.51
C LYS A 72 11.32 -29.21 9.00
N GLU A 73 11.60 -30.40 8.45
CA GLU A 73 11.12 -30.99 7.19
C GLU A 73 11.45 -30.35 5.82
N ALA A 74 11.89 -29.10 5.73
CA ALA A 74 12.23 -28.47 4.45
C ALA A 74 13.74 -28.59 4.12
N PRO A 75 14.11 -28.87 2.85
CA PRO A 75 15.51 -28.83 2.41
C PRO A 75 16.05 -27.40 2.49
N THR A 76 17.30 -27.24 2.89
CA THR A 76 18.07 -25.99 2.75
C THR A 76 18.83 -26.01 1.42
N TYR A 77 18.79 -24.93 0.65
CA TYR A 77 19.54 -24.77 -0.60
C TYR A 77 20.73 -23.83 -0.39
N TYR A 78 21.95 -24.38 -0.46
CA TYR A 78 23.18 -23.61 -0.30
C TYR A 78 23.60 -23.04 -1.66
N VAL A 79 23.41 -21.74 -1.84
CA VAL A 79 23.69 -21.05 -3.10
C VAL A 79 24.98 -20.22 -3.05
N GLY A 80 25.56 -20.04 -1.86
CA GLY A 80 26.72 -19.16 -1.63
C GLY A 80 26.31 -17.67 -1.55
N PRO A 81 27.19 -16.79 -1.06
CA PRO A 81 26.83 -15.42 -0.76
C PRO A 81 26.50 -14.60 -2.01
N GLU A 82 27.26 -14.73 -3.10
CA GLU A 82 27.07 -13.92 -4.31
C GLU A 82 25.72 -14.23 -5.00
N MET A 83 25.35 -15.51 -5.09
CA MET A 83 24.07 -15.91 -5.67
C MET A 83 22.91 -15.57 -4.73
N TYR A 84 23.10 -15.71 -3.41
CA TYR A 84 22.10 -15.30 -2.43
C TYR A 84 21.78 -13.80 -2.57
N ASP A 85 22.81 -12.95 -2.55
CA ASP A 85 22.65 -11.51 -2.65
C ASP A 85 22.03 -11.11 -4.00
N TYR A 86 22.41 -11.78 -5.10
CA TYR A 86 21.78 -11.58 -6.40
C TYR A 86 20.28 -11.92 -6.37
N ILE A 87 19.90 -13.09 -5.84
CA ILE A 87 18.49 -13.51 -5.76
C ILE A 87 17.69 -12.51 -4.92
N ILE A 88 18.20 -12.12 -3.75
CA ILE A 88 17.51 -11.16 -2.86
C ILE A 88 17.36 -9.80 -3.53
N ASN A 89 18.38 -9.32 -4.25
CA ASN A 89 18.29 -8.07 -4.99
C ASN A 89 17.22 -8.12 -6.08
N VAL A 90 17.16 -9.21 -6.84
CA VAL A 90 16.14 -9.46 -7.86
C VAL A 90 14.74 -9.49 -7.23
N VAL A 91 14.55 -10.20 -6.12
CA VAL A 91 13.27 -10.24 -5.38
C VAL A 91 12.87 -8.84 -4.93
N LYS A 92 13.80 -8.06 -4.37
CA LYS A 92 13.55 -6.69 -3.94
C LYS A 92 13.04 -5.79 -5.05
N GLN A 93 13.69 -5.85 -6.20
CA GLN A 93 13.28 -5.09 -7.39
C GLN A 93 11.89 -5.50 -7.91
N MET A 94 11.52 -6.76 -7.74
CA MET A 94 10.22 -7.31 -8.18
C MET A 94 9.10 -7.03 -7.18
N SER A 95 9.42 -6.88 -5.90
CA SER A 95 8.48 -6.55 -4.82
C SER A 95 8.25 -5.04 -4.65
N GLN A 96 9.05 -4.20 -5.31
CA GLN A 96 9.00 -2.75 -5.15
C GLN A 96 7.94 -2.11 -6.05
N SER A 97 6.86 -1.63 -5.45
CA SER A 97 5.76 -0.92 -6.12
C SER A 97 5.88 0.59 -6.05
N GLN A 98 6.70 1.15 -5.16
CA GLN A 98 6.88 2.59 -4.99
C GLN A 98 8.36 2.98 -5.06
N ASP A 99 8.69 4.15 -5.61
CA ASP A 99 10.08 4.61 -5.74
C ASP A 99 10.73 4.79 -4.36
N SER A 100 12.04 4.55 -4.26
CA SER A 100 12.76 4.69 -2.99
C SER A 100 12.72 6.09 -2.36
N SER A 101 12.45 7.12 -3.17
CA SER A 101 12.26 8.50 -2.73
C SER A 101 10.82 8.80 -2.26
N ASP A 102 9.90 7.85 -2.42
CA ASP A 102 8.48 7.97 -2.08
C ASP A 102 8.17 7.41 -0.68
N SER A 103 8.76 8.01 0.36
CA SER A 103 8.32 7.72 1.72
C SER A 103 6.83 8.04 1.91
N ILE A 104 6.21 7.58 3.01
CA ILE A 104 4.79 7.88 3.27
C ILE A 104 4.58 9.39 3.38
N TYR A 105 5.52 10.10 4.01
CA TYR A 105 5.52 11.56 4.06
C TYR A 105 5.59 12.20 2.66
N ALA A 106 6.44 11.69 1.75
CA ALA A 106 6.52 12.19 0.38
C ALA A 106 5.23 11.91 -0.40
N GLN A 107 4.67 10.70 -0.29
CA GLN A 107 3.39 10.32 -0.90
C GLN A 107 2.25 11.24 -0.44
N LEU A 108 2.16 11.53 0.87
CA LEU A 108 1.18 12.47 1.43
C LEU A 108 1.35 13.87 0.84
N ASN A 109 2.58 14.40 0.78
CA ASN A 109 2.85 15.71 0.19
C ASN A 109 2.55 15.78 -1.31
N ASN A 110 2.66 14.65 -2.00
CA ASN A 110 2.28 14.52 -3.40
C ASN A 110 0.78 14.27 -3.60
N GLY A 111 -0.01 14.22 -2.53
CA GLY A 111 -1.48 14.19 -2.57
C GLY A 111 -2.13 12.82 -2.42
N ILE A 112 -1.35 11.75 -2.18
CA ILE A 112 -1.88 10.42 -1.84
C ILE A 112 -2.59 10.46 -0.49
N ARG A 113 -3.74 9.80 -0.40
CA ARG A 113 -4.59 9.79 0.81
C ARG A 113 -5.06 8.39 1.20
N PHE A 114 -4.74 7.36 0.42
CA PHE A 114 -5.05 5.98 0.73
C PHE A 114 -3.77 5.12 0.64
N PHE A 115 -3.48 4.36 1.69
CA PHE A 115 -2.27 3.58 1.80
C PHE A 115 -2.59 2.11 2.08
N ASP A 116 -2.13 1.20 1.22
CA ASP A 116 -2.15 -0.25 1.47
C ASP A 116 -0.89 -0.64 2.25
N LEU A 117 -1.06 -0.88 3.56
CA LEU A 117 0.00 -1.22 4.48
C LEU A 117 -0.05 -2.72 4.80
N ARG A 118 0.75 -3.49 4.07
CA ARG A 118 0.98 -4.91 4.37
C ARG A 118 1.85 -5.07 5.62
N LEU A 119 1.21 -5.25 6.77
CA LEU A 119 1.86 -5.18 8.08
C LEU A 119 2.17 -6.60 8.60
N TYR A 120 3.33 -6.79 9.23
CA TYR A 120 3.60 -8.03 9.96
C TYR A 120 4.37 -7.78 11.25
N TYR A 121 4.29 -8.74 12.18
CA TYR A 121 5.06 -8.75 13.42
C TYR A 121 6.31 -9.61 13.24
N ASP A 122 7.46 -9.03 13.54
CA ASP A 122 8.76 -9.67 13.37
C ASP A 122 9.40 -10.02 14.71
N GLU A 123 9.27 -11.29 15.11
CA GLU A 123 9.85 -11.82 16.34
C GLU A 123 11.37 -12.05 16.28
N THR A 124 12.00 -11.85 15.10
CA THR A 124 13.45 -12.01 14.93
C THR A 124 14.23 -10.74 15.25
N THR A 125 13.54 -9.61 15.42
CA THR A 125 14.15 -8.31 15.74
C THR A 125 14.32 -8.13 17.25
N THR A 126 15.16 -7.19 17.70
CA THR A 126 15.34 -6.90 19.13
C THR A 126 15.38 -5.38 19.35
N PRO A 127 14.34 -4.78 19.96
CA PRO A 127 13.10 -5.43 20.39
C PRO A 127 12.29 -5.95 19.19
N ASN A 128 11.45 -6.96 19.41
CA ASN A 128 10.49 -7.43 18.42
C ASN A 128 9.57 -6.26 18.04
N ASP A 129 9.31 -6.06 16.75
CA ASP A 129 8.50 -4.93 16.29
C ASP A 129 7.70 -5.24 15.02
N TYR A 130 6.93 -4.26 14.58
CA TYR A 130 6.05 -4.33 13.42
C TYR A 130 6.66 -3.61 12.23
N TYR A 131 6.60 -4.26 11.07
CA TYR A 131 7.18 -3.76 9.83
C TYR A 131 6.19 -3.94 8.68
N LEU A 132 6.34 -3.12 7.66
CA LEU A 132 5.66 -3.34 6.39
C LEU A 132 6.40 -4.42 5.60
N GLN A 133 5.74 -5.08 4.65
CA GLN A 133 6.36 -6.13 3.84
C GLN A 133 5.76 -6.30 2.46
N HIS A 134 6.57 -6.87 1.57
CA HIS A 134 6.10 -7.57 0.39
C HIS A 134 7.10 -8.70 0.10
N GLY A 135 7.02 -9.78 0.87
CA GLY A 135 8.02 -10.85 0.92
C GLY A 135 9.31 -10.45 1.65
N LEU A 136 9.81 -9.24 1.40
CA LEU A 136 10.92 -8.60 2.10
C LEU A 136 10.43 -7.60 3.15
N ARG A 137 11.24 -7.35 4.18
CA ARG A 137 10.98 -6.37 5.24
C ARG A 137 11.13 -4.95 4.70
N GLY A 138 10.09 -4.14 4.85
CA GLY A 138 10.08 -2.70 4.59
C GLY A 138 10.30 -1.86 5.87
N PRO A 139 9.88 -0.58 5.84
CA PRO A 139 9.94 0.32 6.98
C PRO A 139 9.19 -0.21 8.20
N SER A 140 9.62 0.22 9.40
CA SER A 140 8.87 -0.06 10.62
C SER A 140 7.53 0.66 10.61
N LEU A 141 6.52 0.11 11.30
CA LEU A 141 5.25 0.79 11.50
C LEU A 141 5.44 2.13 12.20
N THR A 142 6.36 2.22 13.16
CA THR A 142 6.68 3.49 13.84
C THR A 142 7.16 4.55 12.86
N THR A 143 8.08 4.22 11.95
CA THR A 143 8.54 5.14 10.89
C THR A 143 7.38 5.64 10.03
N VAL A 144 6.47 4.75 9.64
CA VAL A 144 5.28 5.11 8.84
C VAL A 144 4.36 6.05 9.62
N LEU A 145 4.13 5.79 10.91
CA LEU A 145 3.29 6.63 11.75
C LEU A 145 3.94 7.99 12.06
N ASP A 146 5.25 8.04 12.20
CA ASP A 146 6.00 9.28 12.37
C ASP A 146 5.91 10.16 11.11
N ASP A 147 6.04 9.58 9.91
CA ASP A 147 5.84 10.26 8.63
C ASP A 147 4.43 10.90 8.56
N ILE A 148 3.39 10.16 8.97
CA ILE A 148 2.00 10.63 8.98
C ILE A 148 1.82 11.73 10.04
N HIS A 149 2.37 11.52 11.25
CA HIS A 149 2.31 12.50 12.34
C HIS A 149 2.98 13.82 11.95
N GLN A 150 4.14 13.75 11.27
CA GLN A 150 4.83 14.93 10.76
C GLN A 150 3.92 15.71 9.79
N PHE A 151 3.36 15.04 8.78
CA PHE A 151 2.46 15.67 7.80
C PHE A 151 1.27 16.38 8.47
N ILE A 152 0.68 15.74 9.48
CA ILE A 152 -0.45 16.29 10.23
C ILE A 152 -0.03 17.50 11.07
N SER A 153 1.09 17.38 11.80
CA SER A 153 1.62 18.43 12.67
C SER A 153 2.00 19.69 11.90
N GLU A 154 2.59 19.54 10.73
CA GLU A 154 2.89 20.66 9.83
C GLU A 154 1.59 21.30 9.32
N GLY A 155 0.62 20.49 8.89
CA GLY A 155 -0.70 20.98 8.44
C GLY A 155 -1.49 21.71 9.53
N GLN A 156 -1.30 21.35 10.80
CA GLN A 156 -1.93 22.01 11.95
C GLN A 156 -1.37 23.41 12.22
N GLN A 157 -0.12 23.68 11.80
CA GLN A 157 0.52 24.99 11.92
C GLN A 157 0.12 25.96 10.80
N GLU A 158 -0.52 25.46 9.73
CA GLU A 158 -0.98 26.27 8.59
C GLU A 158 -2.14 27.20 8.96
N LYS A 159 -2.28 28.29 8.21
CA LYS A 159 -3.39 29.25 8.34
C LYS A 159 -3.99 29.54 6.96
N PRO A 160 -5.19 29.01 6.63
CA PRO A 160 -6.03 28.15 7.46
C PRO A 160 -5.39 26.78 7.74
N VAL A 161 -5.84 26.11 8.80
CA VAL A 161 -5.43 24.75 9.16
C VAL A 161 -5.73 23.80 8.01
N ARG A 162 -4.82 22.86 7.74
CA ARG A 162 -4.97 21.84 6.71
C ARG A 162 -6.05 20.81 7.09
N GLN A 163 -6.96 20.54 6.17
CA GLN A 163 -8.14 19.68 6.35
C GLN A 163 -8.10 18.50 5.38
N GLU A 164 -7.33 17.47 5.71
CA GLU A 164 -7.20 16.27 4.89
C GLU A 164 -7.81 15.03 5.55
N LEU A 165 -8.16 14.02 4.76
CA LEU A 165 -8.60 12.72 5.25
C LEU A 165 -7.66 11.63 4.71
N ILE A 166 -7.05 10.86 5.61
CA ILE A 166 -6.07 9.82 5.30
C ILE A 166 -6.67 8.45 5.66
N PHE A 167 -6.51 7.47 4.79
CA PHE A 167 -6.91 6.08 4.99
C PHE A 167 -5.69 5.18 5.07
N LEU A 168 -5.60 4.41 6.15
CA LEU A 168 -4.56 3.40 6.36
C LEU A 168 -5.22 2.03 6.34
N GLN A 169 -5.02 1.27 5.27
CA GLN A 169 -5.45 -0.10 5.17
C GLN A 169 -4.38 -1.03 5.74
N ILE A 170 -4.75 -1.88 6.69
CA ILE A 170 -3.88 -2.91 7.26
C ILE A 170 -4.28 -4.26 6.66
N SER A 171 -3.31 -4.95 6.04
CA SER A 171 -3.54 -6.17 5.28
C SER A 171 -2.38 -7.15 5.42
N HIS A 172 -2.58 -8.40 4.99
CA HIS A 172 -1.55 -9.44 4.87
C HIS A 172 -0.71 -9.68 6.14
N THR A 173 -1.34 -9.68 7.31
CA THR A 173 -0.61 -9.91 8.55
C THR A 173 -0.33 -11.38 8.83
N ASN A 174 0.65 -11.61 9.71
CA ASN A 174 0.91 -12.90 10.35
C ASN A 174 0.30 -12.99 11.75
N PHE A 175 -0.78 -12.26 12.06
CA PHE A 175 -1.23 -12.11 13.45
C PHE A 175 -1.96 -13.32 14.03
N SER A 176 -2.37 -14.28 13.20
CA SER A 176 -3.26 -15.39 13.57
C SER A 176 -2.88 -16.12 14.86
N ASP A 177 -1.59 -16.36 15.10
CA ASP A 177 -1.12 -17.11 16.28
C ASP A 177 -1.32 -16.37 17.61
N ASP A 178 -1.48 -15.05 17.57
CA ASP A 178 -1.64 -14.20 18.75
C ASP A 178 -2.37 -12.89 18.40
N ALA A 179 -3.52 -13.05 17.73
CA ALA A 179 -4.22 -11.92 17.12
C ALA A 179 -4.60 -10.87 18.15
N ALA A 180 -5.13 -11.29 19.31
CA ALA A 180 -5.60 -10.38 20.35
C ALA A 180 -4.50 -9.46 20.91
N ARG A 181 -3.30 -10.00 21.19
CA ARG A 181 -2.19 -9.15 21.67
C ARG A 181 -1.67 -8.25 20.55
N ARG A 182 -1.46 -8.83 19.36
CA ARG A 182 -0.82 -8.12 18.23
C ARG A 182 -1.67 -6.96 17.73
N THR A 183 -2.98 -7.15 17.59
CA THR A 183 -3.90 -6.07 17.20
C THR A 183 -3.94 -4.97 18.26
N GLN A 184 -3.98 -5.31 19.55
CA GLN A 184 -3.92 -4.32 20.63
C GLN A 184 -2.62 -3.51 20.65
N GLU A 185 -1.48 -4.13 20.38
CA GLU A 185 -0.19 -3.43 20.30
C GLU A 185 -0.14 -2.46 19.12
N VAL A 186 -0.67 -2.88 17.96
CA VAL A 186 -0.79 -2.00 16.78
C VAL A 186 -1.70 -0.80 17.09
N VAL A 187 -2.87 -1.01 17.70
CA VAL A 187 -3.74 0.09 18.14
C VAL A 187 -3.04 1.02 19.10
N LYS A 188 -2.32 0.48 20.10
CA LYS A 188 -1.53 1.31 21.04
C LYS A 188 -0.52 2.18 20.31
N LYS A 189 0.18 1.66 19.30
CA LYS A 189 1.09 2.45 18.46
C LYS A 189 0.35 3.59 17.74
N PHE A 190 -0.76 3.29 17.06
CA PHE A 190 -1.60 4.32 16.41
C PHE A 190 -2.02 5.43 17.39
N VAL A 191 -2.52 5.06 18.57
CA VAL A 191 -2.96 6.03 19.58
C VAL A 191 -1.78 6.85 20.11
N SER A 192 -0.66 6.20 20.42
CA SER A 192 0.50 6.88 21.02
C SER A 192 1.20 7.86 20.08
N ILE A 193 1.18 7.59 18.77
CA ILE A 193 1.89 8.40 17.77
C ILE A 193 0.93 9.38 17.10
N LEU A 194 -0.20 8.92 16.57
CA LEU A 194 -1.12 9.77 15.81
C LEU A 194 -2.11 10.53 16.69
N ASN A 195 -2.52 9.94 17.82
CA ASN A 195 -3.61 10.47 18.65
C ASN A 195 -3.11 11.19 19.91
N GLN A 196 -1.89 11.74 19.87
CA GLN A 196 -1.44 12.64 20.92
C GLN A 196 -2.45 13.77 21.05
N LYS A 197 -2.98 13.98 22.25
CA LYS A 197 -3.95 15.06 22.52
C LYS A 197 -3.36 16.38 22.05
N GLU A 198 -3.89 16.93 20.98
CA GLU A 198 -3.67 18.35 20.69
C GLU A 198 -4.34 19.18 21.79
N GLU A 199 -3.87 20.42 21.98
CA GLU A 199 -4.27 21.36 23.05
C GLU A 199 -5.80 21.56 23.18
N ASN A 200 -6.59 21.12 22.20
CA ASN A 200 -8.04 21.27 22.13
C ASN A 200 -8.86 19.96 22.23
N ASN A 201 -8.29 18.82 22.67
CA ASN A 201 -8.95 17.50 22.68
C ASN A 201 -9.49 17.04 21.29
N ILE A 202 -8.86 17.49 20.20
CA ILE A 202 -9.20 17.04 18.85
C ILE A 202 -8.47 15.73 18.59
N TYR A 203 -9.21 14.65 18.41
CA TYR A 203 -8.63 13.35 18.04
C TYR A 203 -8.31 13.32 16.56
N THR A 204 -7.11 12.84 16.23
CA THR A 204 -6.62 12.70 14.86
C THR A 204 -7.16 11.43 14.22
N VAL A 205 -7.18 10.34 14.98
CA VAL A 205 -7.74 9.06 14.53
C VAL A 205 -9.26 9.14 14.64
N HIS A 206 -9.94 8.94 13.50
CA HIS A 206 -11.39 8.96 13.39
C HIS A 206 -11.93 7.55 13.18
N ALA A 207 -12.88 7.19 14.03
CA ALA A 207 -13.54 5.90 14.07
C ALA A 207 -15.00 6.04 13.60
N PRO A 208 -15.32 5.81 12.32
CA PRO A 208 -16.71 5.84 11.89
C PRO A 208 -17.48 4.65 12.46
N HIS A 209 -18.66 4.90 13.02
CA HIS A 209 -19.54 3.81 13.51
C HIS A 209 -19.98 2.85 12.41
N ASN A 210 -20.07 3.33 11.16
CA ASN A 210 -20.47 2.54 9.99
C ASN A 210 -19.91 3.20 8.72
N LEU A 211 -19.02 2.51 8.00
CA LEU A 211 -18.40 3.06 6.79
C LEU A 211 -19.41 3.42 5.70
N ASN A 212 -20.48 2.65 5.53
CA ASN A 212 -21.45 2.88 4.46
C ASN A 212 -22.15 4.23 4.64
N THR A 213 -22.72 4.48 5.81
CA THR A 213 -23.37 5.77 6.11
C THR A 213 -22.33 6.89 6.23
N PHE A 214 -21.13 6.58 6.71
CA PHE A 214 -20.05 7.54 6.76
C PHE A 214 -19.69 8.08 5.38
N PHE A 215 -19.63 7.22 4.36
CA PHE A 215 -19.33 7.62 2.99
C PHE A 215 -20.48 8.38 2.32
N THR A 216 -21.73 7.99 2.58
CA THR A 216 -22.90 8.56 1.88
C THR A 216 -23.51 9.77 2.55
N ASP A 217 -23.32 9.94 3.86
CA ASP A 217 -24.10 10.92 4.64
C ASP A 217 -23.26 12.10 5.11
N LYS A 218 -21.94 11.91 5.27
CA LYS A 218 -21.03 12.95 5.77
C LYS A 218 -20.34 13.71 4.64
N SER A 219 -20.40 15.03 4.71
CA SER A 219 -19.46 15.86 3.95
C SER A 219 -18.06 15.72 4.52
N LEU A 220 -17.05 15.99 3.70
CA LEU A 220 -15.67 16.02 4.16
C LEU A 220 -15.47 17.04 5.29
N SER A 221 -16.10 18.22 5.21
CA SER A 221 -16.01 19.25 6.26
C SER A 221 -16.61 18.84 7.60
N GLU A 222 -17.61 17.95 7.62
CA GLU A 222 -18.12 17.39 8.88
C GLU A 222 -17.09 16.49 9.59
N ILE A 223 -16.10 15.98 8.84
CA ILE A 223 -15.08 15.05 9.33
C ILE A 223 -13.80 15.83 9.65
N THR A 224 -13.30 16.60 8.69
CA THR A 224 -11.98 17.27 8.73
C THR A 224 -12.07 18.74 9.12
N GLY A 225 -13.24 19.23 9.54
CA GLY A 225 -13.48 20.65 9.80
C GLY A 225 -12.55 21.28 10.84
N TRP A 226 -11.95 20.47 11.70
CA TRP A 226 -11.02 20.90 12.76
C TRP A 226 -9.57 20.47 12.53
N GLY A 227 -9.25 20.02 11.32
CA GLY A 227 -7.92 19.55 10.95
C GLY A 227 -7.95 18.15 10.35
N THR A 228 -6.77 17.67 9.99
CA THR A 228 -6.60 16.37 9.32
C THR A 228 -7.11 15.22 10.19
N LYS A 229 -7.67 14.19 9.54
CA LYS A 229 -8.16 12.96 10.18
C LYS A 229 -7.59 11.73 9.52
N VAL A 230 -7.44 10.66 10.31
CA VAL A 230 -6.93 9.36 9.88
C VAL A 230 -7.96 8.29 10.17
N ILE A 231 -8.29 7.46 9.18
CA ILE A 231 -9.15 6.28 9.33
C ILE A 231 -8.29 5.05 9.13
N ILE A 232 -8.43 4.08 10.04
CA ILE A 232 -7.70 2.81 10.00
C ILE A 232 -8.70 1.72 9.59
N LEU A 233 -8.33 0.95 8.57
CA LEU A 233 -9.15 -0.10 7.98
C LEU A 233 -8.45 -1.46 8.16
N ASN A 234 -9.18 -2.48 8.61
CA ASN A 234 -8.67 -3.85 8.66
C ASN A 234 -9.15 -4.65 7.44
N ALA A 235 -8.25 -4.89 6.49
CA ALA A 235 -8.54 -5.74 5.33
C ALA A 235 -8.46 -7.24 5.66
N ASP A 236 -7.92 -7.62 6.81
CA ASP A 236 -7.86 -9.00 7.31
C ASP A 236 -9.03 -9.34 8.25
N HIS A 237 -10.15 -8.60 8.20
CA HIS A 237 -11.31 -8.77 9.08
C HIS A 237 -11.93 -10.17 9.04
N ASP A 238 -11.86 -10.85 7.90
CA ASP A 238 -12.30 -12.24 7.75
C ASP A 238 -11.42 -13.24 8.53
N LYS A 239 -10.19 -12.85 8.88
CA LYS A 239 -9.24 -13.68 9.65
C LYS A 239 -9.38 -13.41 11.15
N TYR A 240 -9.46 -12.14 11.55
CA TYR A 240 -9.62 -11.73 12.94
C TYR A 240 -10.05 -10.25 13.03
N SER A 241 -10.65 -9.87 14.16
CA SER A 241 -11.05 -8.49 14.48
C SER A 241 -10.02 -7.82 15.40
N TYR A 242 -9.84 -6.51 15.25
CA TYR A 242 -9.03 -5.71 16.17
C TYR A 242 -9.74 -5.45 17.51
N ASN A 243 -11.06 -5.69 17.58
CA ASN A 243 -11.92 -5.44 18.75
C ASN A 243 -11.63 -4.11 19.45
N ASP A 244 -11.39 -3.07 18.65
CA ASP A 244 -11.13 -1.70 19.10
C ASP A 244 -11.91 -0.74 18.20
N PRO A 245 -12.63 0.25 18.76
CA PRO A 245 -13.42 1.17 17.95
C PRO A 245 -12.58 2.01 16.97
N LEU A 246 -11.28 2.18 17.20
CA LEU A 246 -10.39 2.98 16.34
C LEU A 246 -10.04 2.29 15.02
N VAL A 247 -10.23 0.98 14.92
CA VAL A 247 -9.97 0.21 13.71
C VAL A 247 -11.27 -0.29 13.13
N PHE A 248 -11.53 0.05 11.87
CA PHE A 248 -12.74 -0.37 11.21
C PHE A 248 -12.58 -1.79 10.63
N ASP A 249 -13.32 -2.73 11.21
CA ASP A 249 -13.36 -4.16 10.82
C ASP A 249 -14.55 -4.54 9.90
N GLY A 250 -15.38 -3.58 9.46
CA GLY A 250 -16.56 -3.87 8.65
C GLY A 250 -16.27 -4.04 7.15
N ASN A 251 -17.33 -4.09 6.33
CA ASN A 251 -17.38 -4.34 4.87
C ASN A 251 -16.59 -3.34 3.98
N PHE A 252 -15.32 -3.13 4.24
CA PHE A 252 -14.41 -2.54 3.29
C PHE A 252 -14.05 -3.61 2.26
N HIS A 253 -14.49 -3.41 1.03
CA HIS A 253 -14.17 -4.29 -0.10
C HIS A 253 -13.17 -3.57 -1.00
N ALA A 254 -11.87 -3.79 -0.78
CA ALA A 254 -10.91 -3.51 -1.85
C ALA A 254 -11.16 -4.49 -2.98
N THR A 255 -11.31 -3.96 -4.18
CA THR A 255 -11.28 -4.76 -5.40
C THR A 255 -9.87 -5.28 -5.61
N ASP A 256 -9.73 -6.60 -5.58
CA ASP A 256 -8.55 -7.29 -6.09
C ASP A 256 -8.81 -7.81 -7.52
N SER A 257 -9.42 -6.96 -8.35
CA SER A 257 -9.89 -7.33 -9.69
C SER A 257 -8.75 -7.59 -10.67
N SER A 258 -7.57 -7.01 -10.40
CA SER A 258 -6.39 -7.06 -11.26
C SER A 258 -5.33 -8.08 -10.81
N THR A 259 -5.61 -8.91 -9.80
CA THR A 259 -4.68 -9.98 -9.42
C THR A 259 -4.34 -10.88 -10.61
N GLY A 260 -3.03 -11.02 -10.88
CA GLY A 260 -2.51 -11.87 -11.95
C GLY A 260 -2.61 -11.28 -13.37
N VAL A 261 -3.02 -10.03 -13.52
CA VAL A 261 -3.02 -9.32 -14.80
C VAL A 261 -1.61 -8.82 -15.13
N ASP A 262 -1.10 -9.13 -16.32
CA ASP A 262 0.24 -8.76 -16.79
C ASP A 262 0.23 -7.86 -18.04
N THR A 263 -0.94 -7.57 -18.63
CA THR A 263 -1.08 -6.69 -19.79
C THR A 263 -2.05 -5.54 -19.55
N VAL A 264 -1.79 -4.39 -20.19
CA VAL A 264 -2.67 -3.20 -20.11
C VAL A 264 -4.07 -3.47 -20.67
N ALA A 265 -4.17 -4.32 -21.70
CA ALA A 265 -5.45 -4.68 -22.29
C ALA A 265 -6.28 -5.53 -21.33
N ASP A 266 -5.68 -6.52 -20.66
CA ASP A 266 -6.37 -7.32 -19.67
C ASP A 266 -6.72 -6.51 -18.42
N LEU A 267 -5.86 -5.58 -18.01
CA LEU A 267 -6.14 -4.64 -16.92
C LEU A 267 -7.39 -3.83 -17.20
N TRP A 268 -7.48 -3.28 -18.41
CA TRP A 268 -8.66 -2.55 -18.85
C TRP A 268 -9.94 -3.38 -18.75
N VAL A 269 -9.91 -4.62 -19.26
CA VAL A 269 -11.07 -5.52 -19.25
C VAL A 269 -11.48 -5.86 -17.81
N ARG A 270 -10.52 -6.23 -16.95
CA ARG A 270 -10.80 -6.63 -15.57
C ARG A 270 -11.36 -5.48 -14.74
N GLU A 271 -10.78 -4.30 -14.84
CA GLU A 271 -11.28 -3.13 -14.11
C GLU A 271 -12.67 -2.69 -14.65
N GLN A 272 -12.91 -2.82 -15.96
CA GLN A 272 -14.23 -2.57 -16.51
C GLN A 272 -15.27 -3.59 -16.01
N GLU A 273 -14.95 -4.88 -15.99
CA GLU A 273 -15.83 -5.92 -15.46
C GLU A 273 -16.13 -5.69 -13.97
N ALA A 274 -15.11 -5.36 -13.18
CA ALA A 274 -15.26 -5.01 -11.77
C ALA A 274 -16.23 -3.84 -11.58
N LEU A 275 -16.07 -2.76 -12.36
CA LEU A 275 -16.96 -1.60 -12.33
C LEU A 275 -18.38 -1.91 -12.83
N ASN A 276 -18.56 -2.85 -13.75
CA ASN A 276 -19.89 -3.25 -14.23
C ASN A 276 -20.63 -4.16 -13.24
N ASN A 277 -19.89 -4.96 -12.47
CA ASN A 277 -20.43 -5.84 -11.45
C ASN A 277 -20.79 -5.10 -10.15
N LEU A 278 -20.45 -3.82 -10.06
CA LEU A 278 -20.92 -2.94 -8.99
C LEU A 278 -22.44 -2.83 -9.01
N SER A 279 -23.07 -3.26 -7.94
CA SER A 279 -24.45 -2.88 -7.67
C SER A 279 -24.48 -1.41 -7.24
N CYS A 280 -25.45 -0.63 -7.73
CA CYS A 280 -25.73 0.74 -7.26
C CYS A 280 -26.08 0.83 -5.76
N SER A 281 -26.11 -0.30 -5.05
CA SER A 281 -26.31 -0.43 -3.60
C SER A 281 -25.01 -0.54 -2.78
N GLN A 282 -23.82 -0.67 -3.39
CA GLN A 282 -22.57 -0.67 -2.63
C GLN A 282 -22.27 0.76 -2.13
N LYS A 283 -22.16 0.89 -0.80
CA LYS A 283 -22.00 2.16 -0.07
C LYS A 283 -20.62 2.29 0.60
N SER A 284 -19.74 1.30 0.43
CA SER A 284 -18.37 1.26 0.95
C SER A 284 -17.42 1.95 -0.04
N PRO A 285 -16.16 2.23 0.36
CA PRO A 285 -15.13 2.56 -0.62
C PRO A 285 -15.08 1.45 -1.67
N TRP A 286 -15.02 1.86 -2.93
CA TRP A 286 -14.79 0.96 -4.05
C TRP A 286 -13.83 1.63 -5.02
N GLY A 287 -12.80 0.88 -5.36
CA GLY A 287 -11.66 1.40 -6.07
C GLY A 287 -11.47 0.79 -7.44
N ILE A 288 -10.73 1.52 -8.26
CA ILE A 288 -10.01 0.95 -9.39
C ILE A 288 -8.65 0.51 -8.87
N SER A 289 -8.28 -0.75 -9.09
CA SER A 289 -6.95 -1.27 -8.74
C SER A 289 -6.08 -1.32 -9.98
N TRP A 290 -5.46 -0.18 -10.31
CA TRP A 290 -4.65 0.00 -11.52
C TRP A 290 -3.22 -0.52 -11.34
N VAL A 291 -3.12 -1.83 -11.13
CA VAL A 291 -1.87 -2.55 -10.87
C VAL A 291 -1.76 -3.75 -11.79
N MET A 292 -0.53 -4.16 -12.11
CA MET A 292 -0.24 -5.37 -12.87
C MET A 292 0.77 -6.21 -12.11
N THR A 293 0.68 -7.53 -12.25
CA THR A 293 1.53 -8.50 -11.57
C THR A 293 2.36 -9.26 -12.61
N PRO A 294 3.70 -9.28 -12.51
CA PRO A 294 4.53 -10.05 -13.43
C PRO A 294 4.29 -11.55 -13.32
N HIS A 295 4.30 -12.23 -14.46
CA HIS A 295 4.26 -13.69 -14.52
C HIS A 295 5.67 -14.28 -14.41
N ALA A 296 5.76 -15.57 -14.13
CA ALA A 296 7.02 -16.31 -14.06
C ALA A 296 7.90 -16.11 -15.31
N SER A 297 7.30 -16.01 -16.50
CA SER A 297 8.00 -15.75 -17.77
C SER A 297 8.69 -14.40 -17.82
N ASP A 298 8.08 -13.36 -17.25
CA ASP A 298 8.66 -12.00 -17.21
C ASP A 298 9.88 -11.97 -16.31
N LEU A 299 9.78 -12.66 -15.17
CA LEU A 299 10.84 -12.81 -14.18
C LEU A 299 12.04 -13.55 -14.78
N ILE A 300 11.80 -14.67 -15.47
CA ILE A 300 12.85 -15.44 -16.16
C ILE A 300 13.52 -14.58 -17.23
N SER A 301 12.72 -13.88 -18.04
CA SER A 301 13.24 -13.02 -19.11
C SER A 301 14.10 -11.89 -18.55
N TYR A 302 13.68 -11.25 -17.47
CA TYR A 302 14.43 -10.21 -16.78
C TYR A 302 15.77 -10.72 -16.25
N VAL A 303 15.76 -11.83 -15.50
CA VAL A 303 16.97 -12.44 -14.94
C VAL A 303 17.95 -12.82 -16.05
N MET A 304 17.47 -13.49 -17.10
CA MET A 304 18.30 -13.88 -18.24
C MET A 304 18.93 -12.67 -18.93
N LYS A 305 18.17 -11.59 -19.16
CA LYS A 305 18.70 -10.36 -19.73
C LYS A 305 19.76 -9.73 -18.84
N THR A 306 19.52 -9.60 -17.54
CA THR A 306 20.47 -9.02 -16.57
C THR A 306 21.77 -9.82 -16.49
N LEU A 307 21.72 -11.15 -16.64
CA LEU A 307 22.90 -12.01 -16.68
C LEU A 307 23.65 -11.96 -18.02
N MET A 308 22.93 -11.85 -19.14
CA MET A 308 23.52 -11.91 -20.49
C MET A 308 23.97 -10.54 -21.03
N VAL A 309 23.27 -9.49 -20.64
CA VAL A 309 23.45 -8.12 -21.13
C VAL A 309 23.57 -7.21 -19.91
N LYS A 310 24.62 -6.38 -19.84
CA LYS A 310 24.72 -5.29 -18.86
C LYS A 310 23.72 -4.15 -19.23
N SER A 311 22.46 -4.51 -19.44
CA SER A 311 21.38 -3.59 -19.77
C SER A 311 20.75 -3.08 -18.48
N VAL A 312 20.45 -1.79 -18.46
CA VAL A 312 19.69 -1.14 -17.38
C VAL A 312 18.22 -1.10 -17.79
N GLU A 313 17.59 -2.27 -17.87
CA GLU A 313 16.13 -2.32 -18.01
C GLU A 313 15.48 -2.08 -16.63
N PRO A 314 14.35 -1.34 -16.56
CA PRO A 314 13.60 -1.24 -15.33
C PRO A 314 13.16 -2.64 -14.86
N PRO A 315 13.08 -2.89 -13.54
CA PRO A 315 12.49 -4.11 -13.01
C PRO A 315 11.09 -4.39 -13.58
N PRO A 316 10.65 -5.65 -13.67
CA PRO A 316 9.38 -6.00 -14.31
C PRO A 316 8.19 -5.19 -13.80
N LEU A 317 8.05 -5.03 -12.48
CA LEU A 317 6.93 -4.29 -11.89
C LEU A 317 6.97 -2.79 -12.25
N ALA A 318 8.15 -2.18 -12.26
CA ALA A 318 8.32 -0.80 -12.72
C ALA A 318 8.04 -0.63 -14.21
N ALA A 319 8.48 -1.58 -15.04
CA ALA A 319 8.21 -1.61 -16.48
C ALA A 319 6.71 -1.73 -16.77
N MET A 320 6.01 -2.56 -16.00
CA MET A 320 4.57 -2.72 -16.06
C MET A 320 3.84 -1.43 -15.69
N ALA A 321 4.20 -0.77 -14.59
CA ALA A 321 3.59 0.50 -14.21
C ALA A 321 3.86 1.61 -15.25
N LEU A 322 5.06 1.66 -15.82
CA LEU A 322 5.42 2.56 -16.94
C LEU A 322 4.53 2.32 -18.19
N ALA A 323 4.09 1.08 -18.41
CA ALA A 323 3.17 0.75 -19.50
C ALA A 323 1.70 1.08 -19.14
N ALA A 324 1.26 0.78 -17.91
CA ALA A 324 -0.14 0.90 -17.51
C ALA A 324 -0.56 2.34 -17.16
N ASN A 325 0.24 3.07 -16.38
CA ASN A 325 -0.18 4.37 -15.82
C ASN A 325 -0.52 5.42 -16.90
N PRO A 326 0.18 5.52 -18.05
CA PRO A 326 -0.20 6.43 -19.13
C PRO A 326 -1.60 6.18 -19.73
N SER A 327 -2.13 4.95 -19.60
CA SER A 327 -3.46 4.59 -20.10
C SER A 327 -4.58 4.86 -19.09
N LEU A 328 -4.28 5.11 -17.82
CA LEU A 328 -5.26 5.36 -16.77
C LEU A 328 -6.20 6.54 -17.09
N PRO A 329 -5.73 7.72 -17.56
CA PRO A 329 -6.64 8.83 -17.90
C PRO A 329 -7.72 8.45 -18.93
N ALA A 330 -7.33 7.68 -19.96
CA ALA A 330 -8.26 7.23 -20.99
C ALA A 330 -9.26 6.22 -20.44
N PHE A 331 -8.81 5.30 -19.57
CA PHE A 331 -9.68 4.36 -18.87
C PHE A 331 -10.71 5.09 -18.03
N ILE A 332 -10.26 6.05 -17.23
CA ILE A 332 -11.11 6.85 -16.36
C ILE A 332 -12.13 7.62 -17.19
N GLN A 333 -11.73 8.28 -18.29
CA GLN A 333 -12.66 8.98 -19.16
C GLN A 333 -13.74 8.07 -19.73
N TYR A 334 -13.39 6.82 -20.07
CA TYR A 334 -14.33 5.82 -20.55
C TYR A 334 -15.24 5.27 -19.45
N ALA A 335 -14.68 5.00 -18.26
CA ALA A 335 -15.33 4.35 -17.14
C ALA A 335 -16.10 5.31 -16.22
N ALA A 336 -15.84 6.62 -16.31
CA ALA A 336 -16.41 7.66 -15.46
C ALA A 336 -17.91 7.83 -15.71
N LYS A 337 -18.70 7.02 -15.00
CA LYS A 337 -20.05 7.41 -14.62
C LYS A 337 -19.95 8.22 -13.32
N PRO A 338 -20.77 9.27 -13.11
CA PRO A 338 -20.74 10.01 -11.86
C PRO A 338 -20.91 9.09 -10.64
N ASN A 339 -19.98 9.17 -9.69
CA ASN A 339 -19.96 8.38 -8.45
C ASN A 339 -19.91 6.85 -8.64
N SER A 340 -19.30 6.35 -9.73
CA SER A 340 -19.12 4.89 -9.91
C SER A 340 -17.97 4.28 -9.11
N PHE A 341 -17.01 5.10 -8.68
CA PHE A 341 -15.90 4.72 -7.82
C PHE A 341 -15.44 5.93 -7.01
N ASN A 342 -14.72 5.69 -5.92
CA ASN A 342 -14.20 6.75 -5.04
C ASN A 342 -12.77 6.49 -4.56
N LEU A 343 -12.10 5.49 -5.12
CA LEU A 343 -10.70 5.16 -4.85
C LEU A 343 -10.01 4.79 -6.17
N ILE A 344 -8.75 5.18 -6.31
CA ILE A 344 -7.87 4.65 -7.36
C ILE A 344 -6.54 4.32 -6.70
N THR A 345 -6.12 3.06 -6.76
CA THR A 345 -4.78 2.63 -6.33
C THR A 345 -3.92 2.30 -7.54
N CYS A 346 -2.63 2.62 -7.47
CA CYS A 346 -1.67 2.20 -8.50
C CYS A 346 -0.29 1.92 -7.92
N ASP A 347 0.52 1.23 -8.71
CA ASP A 347 1.96 1.14 -8.52
C ASP A 347 2.64 2.35 -9.19
N TRP A 348 3.77 2.78 -8.64
CA TRP A 348 4.60 3.87 -9.17
C TRP A 348 3.77 5.10 -9.52
N TYR A 349 3.04 5.63 -8.53
CA TYR A 349 2.15 6.79 -8.72
C TYR A 349 2.87 8.02 -9.29
N ARG A 350 4.20 8.09 -9.10
CA ARG A 350 5.13 8.87 -9.91
C ARG A 350 5.95 7.92 -10.77
N LEU A 351 5.91 8.11 -12.09
CA LEU A 351 6.68 7.28 -13.00
C LEU A 351 8.18 7.58 -12.87
N PRO A 352 9.04 6.54 -12.73
CA PRO A 352 10.48 6.71 -12.67
C PRO A 352 11.03 7.54 -13.82
N GLY A 353 11.87 8.54 -13.50
CA GLY A 353 12.57 9.34 -14.50
C GLY A 353 11.68 10.27 -15.33
N THR A 354 10.39 10.40 -15.02
CA THR A 354 9.52 11.39 -15.66
C THR A 354 9.59 12.74 -14.92
N PRO A 355 9.78 13.87 -15.63
CA PRO A 355 9.52 15.18 -15.05
C PRO A 355 8.06 15.25 -14.58
N ASN A 356 7.75 16.07 -13.57
CA ASN A 356 6.44 16.29 -12.93
C ASN A 356 5.26 16.65 -13.89
N GLY A 357 4.94 15.86 -14.91
CA GLY A 357 4.08 16.27 -16.02
C GLY A 357 3.29 15.17 -16.74
N THR A 358 3.45 13.89 -16.40
CA THR A 358 2.41 12.88 -16.68
C THR A 358 1.32 12.98 -15.63
N ALA A 359 0.06 13.06 -16.06
CA ALA A 359 -1.11 13.15 -15.18
C ALA A 359 -1.05 12.03 -14.12
N SER A 360 -0.61 12.39 -12.92
CA SER A 360 -0.51 11.47 -11.81
C SER A 360 -1.91 11.02 -11.39
N VAL A 361 -2.01 9.83 -10.77
CA VAL A 361 -3.27 9.36 -10.18
C VAL A 361 -3.93 10.43 -9.29
N VAL A 362 -3.11 11.26 -8.66
CA VAL A 362 -3.53 12.39 -7.81
C VAL A 362 -4.22 13.47 -8.64
N GLU A 363 -3.63 13.90 -9.75
CA GLU A 363 -4.24 14.93 -10.61
C GLU A 363 -5.57 14.47 -11.20
N ILE A 364 -5.66 13.19 -11.59
CA ILE A 364 -6.90 12.58 -12.06
C ILE A 364 -7.95 12.59 -10.94
N ALA A 365 -7.60 12.10 -9.75
CA ALA A 365 -8.50 12.04 -8.60
C ALA A 365 -8.98 13.43 -8.16
N MET A 366 -8.09 14.43 -8.17
CA MET A 366 -8.42 15.82 -7.88
C MET A 366 -9.38 16.42 -8.92
N ALA A 367 -9.13 16.18 -10.21
CA ALA A 367 -10.00 16.68 -11.28
C ALA A 367 -11.41 16.10 -11.15
N LEU A 368 -11.53 14.79 -10.96
CA LEU A 368 -12.82 14.12 -10.72
C LEU A 368 -13.52 14.63 -9.45
N SER A 369 -12.74 14.88 -8.39
CA SER A 369 -13.26 15.41 -7.13
C SER A 369 -13.68 16.88 -7.21
N ALA A 370 -13.28 17.62 -8.25
CA ALA A 370 -13.67 19.01 -8.45
C ALA A 370 -14.91 19.19 -9.35
N MET A 371 -15.24 18.20 -10.18
CA MET A 371 -16.44 18.17 -11.04
C MET A 371 -17.72 17.96 -10.23
#